data_AF-A0A920VWZ9-F1
#
_entry.id   AF-A0A920VWZ9-F1
#
_cell.length_a   1.000
_cell.length_b   1.000
_cell.length_c   1.000
_cell.angle_alpha   90.00
_cell.angle_beta   90.00
_cell.angle_gamma   90.00
#
_symmetry.space_group_name_H-M   'P 1'
#
loop_
_entity.id
_entity.type
_entity.pdbx_description
1 polymer ?
#
loop_
_entity_poly.entity_id
_entity_poly.type
_entity_poly.pdbx_seq_one_letter_code
_entity_poly.pdbx_strand_id
1 'polypeptide(L)' 'MFARWSNDILKSTPHRIVNSDLSRPRYSMPYFVDPGRDVMIENITKDPAKYPPISAYEYLKWRLAQSYVDENYKRK' A
#
# COMPACT_ATOMS: atom_id res chain seq x y z
N MET A 1 0.50 -4.12 -0.44
CA MET A 1 -0.30 -5.37 -0.41
C MET A 1 0.59 -6.60 -0.25
N PHE A 2 1.70 -6.71 -0.99
CA PHE A 2 2.67 -7.82 -0.89
C PHE A 2 3.13 -8.20 0.53
N ALA A 3 3.37 -7.23 1.41
CA ALA A 3 3.73 -7.51 2.80
C ALA A 3 2.68 -8.34 3.55
N ARG A 4 1.39 -8.13 3.27
CA ARG A 4 0.31 -8.91 3.89
C ARG A 4 0.19 -10.32 3.32
N TRP A 5 0.29 -10.46 2.00
CA TRP A 5 0.31 -11.79 1.36
C TRP A 5 1.48 -12.64 1.87
N SER A 6 2.66 -12.05 1.97
CA SER A 6 3.88 -12.76 2.37
C SER A 6 4.10 -12.84 3.89
N ASN A 7 3.12 -12.47 4.72
CA ASN A 7 3.25 -12.44 6.18
C ASN A 7 4.49 -11.66 6.69
N ASP A 8 4.80 -10.52 6.05
CA ASP A 8 5.98 -9.66 6.24
C ASP A 8 7.34 -10.26 5.87
N ILE A 9 7.39 -11.38 5.15
CA ILE A 9 8.64 -11.84 4.53
C ILE A 9 9.13 -10.79 3.52
N LEU A 10 8.23 -10.28 2.68
CA LEU A 10 8.51 -9.16 1.77
C LEU A 10 7.99 -7.86 2.38
N LYS A 11 8.89 -7.07 2.95
CA LYS A 11 8.52 -5.79 3.59
C LYS A 11 8.38 -4.69 2.54
N SER A 12 7.33 -3.87 2.68
CA SER A 12 7.20 -2.64 1.91
C SER A 12 8.41 -1.74 2.19
N THR A 13 9.15 -1.36 1.16
CA THR A 13 10.38 -0.58 1.30
C THR A 13 10.06 0.87 1.67
N PRO A 14 10.46 1.36 2.87
CA PRO A 14 10.31 2.76 3.19
C PRO A 14 11.25 3.57 2.29
N HIS A 15 10.73 4.61 1.66
CA HIS A 15 11.51 5.49 0.79
C HIS A 15 11.02 6.93 0.93
N ARG A 16 11.94 7.88 0.75
CA ARG A 16 11.66 9.33 0.77
C ARG A 16 12.41 10.01 -0.37
N ILE A 17 11.84 11.09 -0.88
CA ILE A 17 12.53 11.94 -1.84
C ILE A 17 13.31 13.01 -1.06
N VAL A 18 14.57 13.22 -1.44
CA VAL A 18 15.39 14.34 -0.98
C VAL A 18 15.83 15.09 -2.22
N ASN A 19 15.44 16.36 -2.34
CA ASN A 19 15.94 17.23 -3.41
C ASN A 19 17.32 17.73 -3.00
N SER A 20 18.37 17.17 -3.62
CA SER A 20 19.76 17.55 -3.37
C SER A 20 20.16 18.87 -4.04
N ASP A 21 19.46 19.25 -5.12
CA ASP A 21 19.65 20.50 -5.84
C ASP A 21 18.29 21.18 -6.02
N LEU A 22 18.13 22.34 -5.41
CA LEU A 22 16.89 23.13 -5.48
C LEU A 22 16.85 24.06 -6.70
N SER A 23 17.95 24.17 -7.45
CA SER A 23 18.04 25.04 -8.63
C SER A 23 17.52 24.37 -9.91
N ARG A 24 17.27 23.05 -9.88
CA ARG A 24 16.84 22.28 -11.05
C ARG A 24 15.60 21.45 -10.74
N PRO A 25 14.62 21.38 -11.66
CA PRO A 25 13.46 20.52 -11.49
C PRO A 25 13.85 19.04 -11.59
N ARG A 26 13.26 18.21 -10.74
CA ARG A 26 13.35 16.73 -10.79
C ARG A 26 12.00 16.15 -11.19
N TYR A 27 11.97 15.40 -12.29
CA TYR A 27 10.77 14.70 -12.75
C TYR A 27 10.81 13.23 -12.36
N SER A 28 9.68 12.69 -11.93
CA SER A 28 9.52 11.27 -11.62
C SER A 28 8.08 10.83 -11.87
N MET A 29 7.90 9.65 -12.46
CA MET A 29 6.59 9.08 -12.75
C MET A 29 6.50 7.68 -12.11
N PRO A 30 6.03 7.56 -10.86
CA PRO A 30 5.94 6.28 -10.19
C PRO A 30 4.86 5.41 -10.82
N TYR A 31 5.13 4.11 -10.89
CA TYR A 31 4.19 3.09 -11.35
C TYR A 31 3.88 2.13 -10.20
N PHE A 32 2.61 1.81 -10.03
CA PHE A 32 2.12 0.90 -8.99
C PHE A 32 1.39 -0.27 -9.65
N VAL A 33 1.74 -1.48 -9.24
CA VAL A 33 1.05 -2.71 -9.66
C VAL A 33 0.22 -3.19 -8.48
N ASP A 34 -1.09 -3.16 -8.66
CA ASP A 34 -2.04 -3.68 -7.70
C ASP A 34 -2.84 -4.84 -8.32
N PRO A 35 -3.27 -5.81 -7.51
CA PRO A 35 -4.21 -6.85 -7.96
C PRO A 35 -5.57 -6.26 -8.34
N GLY A 36 -6.40 -7.09 -8.97
CA GLY A 36 -7.81 -6.78 -9.23
C GLY A 36 -8.56 -6.37 -7.95
N ARG A 37 -9.55 -5.48 -8.08
CA ARG A 37 -10.27 -4.90 -6.92
C ARG A 37 -11.00 -5.95 -6.08
N ASP A 38 -11.43 -7.01 -6.73
CA ASP A 38 -12.13 -8.18 -6.22
C ASP A 38 -11.22 -9.19 -5.51
N VAL A 39 -9.89 -9.04 -5.64
CA VAL A 39 -8.93 -9.97 -5.05
C VAL A 39 -8.87 -9.78 -3.54
N MET A 40 -9.02 -10.89 -2.81
CA MET A 40 -8.81 -10.94 -1.37
C MET A 40 -7.32 -11.04 -1.04
N ILE A 41 -6.87 -10.19 -0.12
CA ILE A 41 -5.51 -10.20 0.41
C ILE A 41 -5.52 -11.00 1.70
N GLU A 42 -5.12 -12.26 1.60
CA GLU A 42 -4.95 -13.18 2.73
C GLU A 42 -3.55 -13.80 2.74
N ASN A 43 -3.09 -14.27 3.90
CA ASN A 43 -1.75 -14.84 3.99
C ASN A 43 -1.62 -16.08 3.07
N ILE A 44 -0.60 -16.08 2.19
CA ILE A 44 -0.30 -17.22 1.31
C ILE A 44 0.82 -18.12 1.86
N THR A 45 1.41 -17.78 3.00
CA THR A 45 2.40 -18.62 3.67
C THR A 45 1.72 -19.72 4.51
N LYS A 46 2.53 -20.65 5.04
CA LYS A 46 2.04 -21.73 5.93
C LYS A 46 1.83 -21.29 7.38
N ASP A 47 2.35 -20.11 7.75
CA ASP A 47 2.30 -19.61 9.13
C ASP A 47 0.92 -19.02 9.45
N PRO A 48 0.57 -18.91 10.75
CA PRO A 48 -0.61 -18.15 11.15
C PRO A 48 -0.60 -16.73 10.58
N ALA A 49 -1.75 -16.31 10.04
CA ALA A 49 -1.90 -15.01 9.43
C ALA A 49 -1.76 -13.90 10.48
N LYS A 50 -0.82 -12.97 10.27
CA LYS A 50 -0.64 -11.79 11.14
C LYS A 50 -1.73 -10.74 11.00
N TYR A 51 -2.42 -10.74 9.86
CA TYR A 51 -3.43 -9.75 9.52
C TYR A 51 -4.73 -10.44 9.09
N PRO A 52 -5.89 -9.89 9.44
CA PRO A 52 -7.15 -10.39 8.89
C PRO A 52 -7.18 -10.18 7.36
N PRO A 53 -7.86 -11.08 6.62
CA PRO A 53 -8.10 -10.89 5.21
C PRO A 53 -8.76 -9.54 4.92
N ILE A 54 -8.37 -8.89 3.83
CA ILE A 54 -8.94 -7.62 3.37
C ILE A 54 -8.99 -7.60 1.86
N SER A 55 -10.03 -7.05 1.24
CA SER A 55 -10.05 -6.89 -0.22
C SER A 55 -8.99 -5.88 -0.69
N ALA A 56 -8.46 -6.08 -1.89
CA ALA A 56 -7.53 -5.13 -2.49
C ALA A 56 -8.13 -3.72 -2.59
N TYR A 57 -9.43 -3.63 -2.90
CA TYR A 57 -10.14 -2.37 -2.96
C TYR A 57 -10.23 -1.65 -1.61
N GLU A 58 -10.60 -2.36 -0.53
CA GLU A 58 -10.65 -1.78 0.81
C GLU A 58 -9.27 -1.37 1.31
N TYR A 59 -8.24 -2.18 1.02
CA TYR A 59 -6.87 -1.83 1.36
C TYR A 59 -6.42 -0.55 0.64
N LEU A 60 -6.72 -0.42 -0.67
CA LEU A 60 -6.40 0.78 -1.43
C LEU A 60 -7.11 2.01 -0.87
N LYS A 61 -8.43 1.93 -0.61
CA LYS A 61 -9.20 3.01 0.02
C LYS A 61 -8.61 3.42 1.36
N TRP A 62 -8.30 2.45 2.21
CA TRP A 62 -7.70 2.70 3.53
C TRP A 62 -6.34 3.40 3.43
N ARG A 63 -5.52 3.08 2.42
CA ARG A 63 -4.22 3.75 2.20
C ARG A 63 -4.36 5.15 1.62
N LEU A 64 -5.31 5.35 0.69
CA LEU A 64 -5.60 6.67 0.13
C LEU A 64 -6.15 7.61 1.19
N ALA A 65 -7.06 7.16 2.05
CA ALA A 65 -7.61 7.94 3.15
C ALA A 65 -6.57 8.37 4.20
N GLN A 66 -5.38 7.75 4.25
CA GLN A 66 -4.27 8.21 5.09
C GLN A 66 -3.40 9.28 4.41
N SER A 67 -3.41 9.32 3.07
CA SER A 67 -2.56 10.22 2.28
C SER A 67 -3.29 11.53 1.94
N TYR A 68 -4.62 11.49 1.92
CA TYR A 68 -5.51 12.62 1.66
C TYR A 68 -6.35 12.92 2.91
N VAL A 69 -6.65 14.20 3.13
CA VAL A 69 -7.73 14.59 4.05
C VAL A 69 -9.05 14.22 3.37
N ASP A 70 -9.59 13.05 3.70
CA ASP A 70 -10.89 12.60 3.23
C ASP A 70 -11.88 12.60 4.40
N GLU A 71 -12.65 13.69 4.54
CA GLU A 71 -13.64 13.85 5.61
C GLU A 71 -14.83 12.87 5.51
N ASN A 72 -14.97 12.18 4.38
CA ASN A 72 -16.09 11.28 4.11
C ASN A 72 -15.75 9.79 4.33
N TYR A 73 -14.49 9.44 4.61
CA TYR A 73 -14.10 8.06 4.84
C TYR A 73 -14.56 7.57 6.23
N LYS A 74 -15.60 6.73 6.26
CA LYS A 74 -15.97 5.96 7.45
C LYS A 74 -15.46 4.54 7.32
N ARG A 75 -14.53 4.16 8.20
CA ARG A 75 -14.16 2.75 8.38
C ARG A 75 -15.40 2.02 8.91
N LYS A 76 -15.91 1.05 8.13
CA LYS A 76 -16.97 0.14 8.62
C LYS A 76 -16.46 -0.68 9.80
#